data_AF-J9G1Q5-F1
#
_entry.id   AF-J9G1Q5-F1
#
_cell.length_a   1.000
_cell.length_b   1.000
_cell.length_c   1.000
_cell.angle_alpha   90.00
_cell.angle_beta   90.00
_cell.angle_gamma   90.00
#
_symmetry.space_group_name_H-M   'P 1'
#
loop_
_entity.id
_entity.type
_entity.pdbx_description
1 polymer ?
#
loop_
_entity_poly.entity_id
_entity_poly.type
_entity_poly.pdbx_seq_one_letter_code
_entity_poly.pdbx_strand_id
1 'polypeptide(L)' 'MANITLFAQAIGKLPKECIRKIIRDEKTDKHSKGYGTWSQFISMMFCQFSGCDSVRDISNGQNS' A
#
# COMPACT_ATOMS: atom_id res chain seq x y z
N MET A 1 11.72 22.44 -5.80
CA MET A 1 11.87 21.06 -5.28
C MET A 1 10.56 20.71 -4.58
N ALA A 2 9.82 19.69 -5.03
CA ALA A 2 8.57 19.34 -4.38
C ALA A 2 8.85 18.82 -2.95
N ASN A 3 8.18 19.38 -1.94
CA ASN A 3 8.23 18.87 -0.56
C ASN A 3 7.45 17.56 -0.50
N ILE A 4 8.13 16.45 -0.81
CA ILE A 4 7.58 15.10 -0.67
C ILE A 4 7.78 14.62 0.76
N THR A 5 6.73 14.03 1.35
CA THR A 5 6.77 13.50 2.71
C THR A 5 7.84 12.41 2.85
N LEU A 6 8.39 12.23 4.05
CA LEU A 6 9.36 11.16 4.32
C LEU A 6 8.78 9.78 3.98
N PHE A 7 7.48 9.59 4.22
CA PHE A 7 6.76 8.39 3.81
C PHE A 7 6.80 8.18 2.28
N ALA A 8 6.48 9.21 1.49
CA ALA A 8 6.53 9.13 0.03
C ALA A 8 7.96 8.84 -0.48
N GLN A 9 8.98 9.39 0.17
CA GLN A 9 10.38 9.09 -0.13
C GLN A 9 10.73 7.63 0.18
N ALA A 10 10.29 7.10 1.33
CA ALA A 10 10.50 5.71 1.71
C ALA A 10 9.82 4.73 0.74
N ILE A 11 8.55 4.98 0.39
CA ILE A 11 7.83 4.20 -0.63
C ILE A 11 8.53 4.28 -1.99
N GLY A 12 9.07 5.44 -2.35
CA GLY A 12 9.83 5.65 -3.59
C GLY A 12 11.10 4.81 -3.70
N LYS A 13 11.65 4.29 -2.59
CA LYS A 13 12.80 3.39 -2.58
C LYS A 13 12.41 1.92 -2.80
N LEU A 14 11.13 1.57 -2.72
CA LEU A 14 10.67 0.20 -2.88
C LEU A 14 10.71 -0.21 -4.37
N PRO A 15 11.04 -1.49 -4.67
CA PRO A 15 11.15 -1.98 -6.04
C PRO A 15 9.76 -2.19 -6.67
N LYS A 16 9.09 -1.09 -7.03
CA LYS A 16 7.71 -1.07 -7.54
C LYS A 16 7.51 -1.97 -8.77
N GLU A 17 8.50 -2.02 -9.66
CA GLU A 17 8.43 -2.84 -10.87
C GLU A 17 8.49 -4.34 -10.57
N CYS A 18 9.27 -4.75 -9.56
CA CYS A 18 9.30 -6.15 -9.12
C CYS A 18 7.95 -6.54 -8.51
N ILE A 19 7.37 -5.68 -7.68
CA ILE A 19 6.07 -5.92 -7.05
C ILE A 19 4.96 -5.99 -8.11
N ARG A 20 4.96 -5.08 -9.09
CA ARG A 20 4.02 -5.12 -10.22
C ARG A 20 4.14 -6.38 -11.06
N LYS A 21 5.37 -6.86 -11.30
CA LYS A 21 5.59 -8.12 -12.00
C LYS A 21 4.94 -9.28 -11.25
N ILE A 22 5.18 -9.39 -9.94
CA ILE A 22 4.58 -10.43 -9.09
C ILE A 22 3.04 -10.34 -9.11
N ILE A 23 2.46 -9.15 -8.95
CA ILE A 23 1.00 -8.93 -9.03
C ILE A 23 0.43 -9.45 -10.35
N ARG A 24 1.13 -9.22 -11.47
CA ARG A 24 0.72 -9.66 -12.80
C ARG A 24 0.83 -11.18 -12.96
N ASP A 25 1.95 -11.75 -12.52
CA ASP A 25 2.26 -13.18 -12.64
C ASP A 25 1.26 -14.01 -11.80
N GLU A 26 0.98 -13.56 -10.58
CA GLU A 26 0.05 -14.20 -9.64
C GLU A 26 -1.42 -13.77 -9.83
N LYS A 27 -1.69 -12.81 -10.72
CA LYS A 27 -3.04 -12.28 -11.02
C LYS A 27 -3.83 -11.85 -9.79
N THR A 28 -3.15 -11.34 -8.76
CA THR A 28 -3.77 -11.00 -7.47
C THR A 28 -4.87 -9.94 -7.60
N ASP A 29 -4.79 -9.07 -8.62
CA ASP A 29 -5.75 -7.99 -8.85
C ASP A 29 -6.91 -8.34 -9.80
N LYS A 30 -7.04 -9.61 -10.24
CA LYS A 30 -8.04 -10.03 -11.26
C LYS A 30 -9.49 -9.69 -10.89
N HIS A 31 -9.83 -9.67 -9.61
CA HIS A 31 -11.17 -9.37 -9.10
C HIS A 31 -11.20 -8.12 -8.20
N SER A 32 -10.13 -7.35 -8.18
CA SER A 32 -10.02 -6.15 -7.35
C SER A 32 -10.83 -5.00 -7.95
N LYS A 33 -11.76 -4.45 -7.18
CA LYS A 33 -12.61 -3.31 -7.58
C LYS A 33 -11.95 -1.98 -7.21
N GLY A 34 -10.89 -1.61 -7.92
CA GLY A 34 -10.18 -0.34 -7.73
C GLY A 34 -9.19 -0.31 -6.56
N TYR A 35 -9.34 -1.18 -5.57
CA TYR A 35 -8.35 -1.39 -4.50
C TYR A 35 -7.44 -2.59 -4.82
N GLY A 36 -6.34 -2.32 -5.51
CA GLY A 36 -5.36 -3.34 -5.91
C GLY A 36 -4.32 -3.63 -4.83
N THR A 37 -3.54 -4.69 -5.05
CA THR A 37 -2.51 -5.21 -4.15
C THR A 37 -1.48 -4.14 -3.77
N TRP A 38 -1.09 -3.29 -4.72
CA TRP A 38 -0.19 -2.17 -4.43
C TRP A 38 -0.82 -1.15 -3.47
N SER A 39 -2.07 -0.74 -3.72
CA SER A 39 -2.78 0.19 -2.85
C SER A 39 -2.94 -0.38 -1.44
N GLN A 40 -3.30 -1.67 -1.35
CA GLN A 40 -3.39 -2.40 -0.08
C GLN A 40 -2.08 -2.41 0.69
N PHE A 41 -0.97 -2.71 0.00
CA PHE A 41 0.35 -2.72 0.61
C PHE A 41 0.75 -1.35 1.16
N ILE A 42 0.49 -0.26 0.43
CA ILE A 42 0.77 1.11 0.90
C ILE A 42 -0.10 1.49 2.10
N SER A 43 -1.39 1.15 2.09
CA SER A 43 -2.28 1.36 3.25
C SER A 43 -1.78 0.63 4.49
N MET A 44 -1.36 -0.62 4.36
CA MET A 44 -0.82 -1.39 5.49
C MET A 44 0.49 -0.81 6.00
N MET A 45 1.39 -0.36 5.12
CA MET A 45 2.61 0.32 5.55
C MET A 45 2.30 1.60 6.32
N PHE A 46 1.42 2.45 5.78
CA PHE A 46 1.00 3.68 6.45
C PHE A 46 0.47 3.41 7.85
N CYS A 47 -0.40 2.41 8.01
CA CYS A 47 -0.96 2.03 9.30
C CYS A 47 0.09 1.53 10.29
N GLN A 48 1.08 0.75 9.84
CA GLN A 48 2.19 0.33 10.69
C GLN A 48 3.02 1.54 11.17
N PHE A 49 3.29 2.50 10.29
CA PHE A 49 3.99 3.73 10.68
C PHE A 49 3.16 4.64 11.59
N SER A 50 1.83 4.56 11.54
CA SER A 50 0.94 5.31 12.44
C SER A 50 0.66 4.62 13.77
N GLY A 51 1.26 3.44 14.03
CA GLY A 51 1.06 2.69 15.27
C GLY A 51 -0.28 1.95 15.36
N CYS A 52 -0.86 1.54 14.23
CA CYS A 52 -2.03 0.65 14.25
C CYS A 52 -1.62 -0.78 14.59
N ASP A 53 -2.09 -1.29 15.72
CA ASP A 53 -1.78 -2.65 16.19
C ASP A 53 -2.62 -3.74 15.50
N SER A 54 -3.71 -3.39 14.81
CA SER A 54 -4.62 -4.37 14.19
C SER A 54 -5.05 -4.02 12.78
N VAL A 55 -5.24 -5.05 11.96
CA VAL A 55 -5.95 -4.97 10.65
C VAL A 55 -7.37 -4.38 10.78
N ARG A 56 -7.96 -4.45 11.98
CA ARG A 56 -9.27 -3.84 12.26
C ARG A 56 -9.19 -2.31 12.28
N ASP A 57 -8.10 -1.75 12.80
CA ASP A 57 -7.87 -0.29 12.80
C ASP A 57 -7.67 0.22 11.37
N ILE A 58 -6.99 -0.57 10.54
CA ILE A 58 -6.81 -0.31 9.10
C ILE A 58 -8.16 -0.29 8.36
N SER A 59 -9.05 -1.24 8.69
CA SER A 59 -10.38 -1.31 8.07
C SER A 59 -11.29 -0.18 8.53
N ASN A 60 -11.22 0.19 9.81
CA ASN A 60 -12.01 1.29 10.36
C ASN A 60 -11.58 2.63 9.76
N GLY A 61 -10.27 2.84 9.58
CA GLY A 61 -9.74 4.04 8.94
C GLY A 61 -10.08 4.18 7.45
N GLN A 62 -10.38 3.09 6.74
CA GLN A 62 -10.78 3.13 5.32
C GLN A 62 -12.29 3.29 5.09
N ASN A 63 -13.11 2.98 6.11
CA ASN A 63 -14.57 3.13 6.07
C ASN A 63 -15.06 4.48 6.62
N SER A 64 -14.14 5.34 7.08
CA SER A 64 -14.43 6.65 7.65
C SER A 64 -14.30 7.78 6.63
#